data_AF-A0A1F5YFL2-F1
#
_entry.id   AF-A0A1F5YFL2-F1
#
_cell.length_a   1.000
_cell.length_b   1.000
_cell.length_c   1.000
_cell.angle_alpha   90.00
_cell.angle_beta   90.00
_cell.angle_gamma   90.00
#
_symmetry.space_group_name_H-M   'P 1'
#
loop_
_entity.id
_entity.type
_entity.pdbx_description
1 polymer ?
#
loop_
_entity_poly.entity_id
_entity_poly.type
_entity_poly.pdbx_seq_one_letter_code
_entity_poly.pdbx_strand_id
1 'polypeptide(L)'
;MNRTGLTLTLILLLCCFSGLPARPVESETDLSGFVPLFDGKSLEGWRPFGDEPEGRWTVEEGAIVGVQFPEGKGGLLVTDKQFSNYELYAEVYATYPLDTGLFLRILPGNQHFQITIDYRPTGEIGAVYGPFPGGGGGFFQHCFLGFTYWNPNEFNPIRVRIEGNPPRIQVWVRETKVTDYQDTYVEGQPRFTDTGSIGIQVHPGESWGKGSKVSFCKIMVKELK
;
A
#
# COMPACT_ATOMS: atom_id res chain seq x y z
N MET A 1 45.81 2.25 -56.56
CA MET A 1 44.70 1.44 -56.00
C MET A 1 45.28 0.54 -54.94
N ASN A 2 44.94 0.76 -53.67
CA ASN A 2 44.94 -0.26 -52.61
C ASN A 2 44.17 0.33 -51.42
N ARG A 3 42.95 -0.18 -51.21
CA ARG A 3 42.08 0.17 -50.08
C ARG A 3 42.35 -0.84 -48.97
N THR A 4 42.97 -0.41 -47.88
CA THR A 4 43.09 -1.20 -46.65
C THR A 4 41.85 -0.92 -45.79
N GLY A 5 41.00 -1.94 -45.66
CA GLY A 5 39.75 -1.87 -44.90
C GLY A 5 40.00 -1.85 -43.39
N LEU A 6 39.31 -0.95 -42.70
CA LEU A 6 39.27 -0.88 -41.25
C LEU A 6 38.17 -1.84 -40.77
N THR A 7 38.53 -2.94 -40.12
CA THR A 7 37.57 -3.86 -39.50
C THR A 7 37.16 -3.30 -38.14
N LEU A 8 35.94 -2.77 -38.04
CA LEU A 8 35.36 -2.29 -36.80
C LEU A 8 34.79 -3.48 -36.01
N THR A 9 35.52 -3.96 -35.01
CA THR A 9 35.02 -4.99 -34.08
C THR A 9 34.00 -4.35 -33.15
N LEU A 10 32.71 -4.61 -33.39
CA LEU A 10 31.61 -4.23 -32.51
C LEU A 10 31.65 -5.13 -31.27
N ILE A 11 32.19 -4.62 -30.15
CA ILE A 11 32.06 -5.27 -28.84
C ILE A 11 30.62 -5.06 -28.39
N LEU A 12 29.78 -6.08 -28.55
CA LEU A 12 28.45 -6.12 -27.96
C LEU A 12 28.63 -6.31 -26.45
N LEU A 13 28.65 -5.20 -25.70
CA LEU A 13 28.58 -5.25 -24.25
C LEU A 13 27.19 -5.78 -23.89
N LEU A 14 27.11 -7.06 -23.58
CA LEU A 14 25.91 -7.68 -23.03
C LEU A 14 25.74 -7.10 -21.62
N CYS A 15 25.10 -5.94 -21.51
CA CYS A 15 24.65 -5.44 -20.22
C CYS A 15 23.61 -6.43 -19.70
N CYS A 16 24.04 -7.34 -18.83
CA CYS A 16 23.15 -8.01 -17.91
C CYS A 16 22.41 -6.90 -17.15
N PHE A 17 21.18 -6.61 -17.55
CA PHE A 17 20.23 -5.84 -16.76
C PHE A 17 19.89 -6.70 -15.53
N SER A 18 20.80 -6.75 -14.56
CA SER A 18 20.44 -7.07 -13.19
C SER A 18 19.43 -6.00 -12.77
N GLY A 19 18.17 -6.41 -12.54
CA GLY A 19 17.09 -5.51 -12.18
C GLY A 19 17.53 -4.58 -11.05
N LEU A 20 17.65 -3.29 -11.35
CA LEU A 20 17.96 -2.30 -10.34
C LEU A 20 16.81 -2.32 -9.33
N PRO A 21 17.09 -2.32 -8.01
CA PRO A 21 16.04 -2.23 -7.01
C PRO A 21 15.24 -0.93 -7.25
N ALA A 22 13.91 -1.02 -7.08
CA ALA A 22 13.03 0.14 -7.14
C ALA A 22 13.57 1.21 -6.19
N ARG A 23 13.86 2.40 -6.70
CA ARG A 23 14.40 3.49 -5.89
C ARG A 23 13.25 4.26 -5.23
N PRO A 24 13.41 4.73 -3.97
CA PRO A 24 12.54 5.75 -3.42
C PRO A 24 12.50 6.97 -4.34
N VAL A 25 11.33 7.59 -4.48
CA VAL A 25 11.13 8.76 -5.35
C VAL A 25 11.20 10.03 -4.50
N GLU A 26 11.72 11.12 -5.07
CA GLU A 26 11.50 12.45 -4.50
C GLU A 26 10.04 12.84 -4.76
N SER A 27 9.18 12.68 -3.75
CA SER A 27 7.80 13.17 -3.78
C SER A 27 7.78 14.67 -3.52
N GLU A 28 6.93 15.39 -4.25
CA GLU A 28 6.65 16.82 -4.01
C GLU A 28 5.65 17.03 -2.86
N THR A 29 5.12 15.94 -2.28
CA THR A 29 4.18 16.00 -1.18
C THR A 29 4.82 16.68 0.03
N ASP A 30 4.17 17.73 0.52
CA ASP A 30 4.57 18.40 1.76
C ASP A 30 4.28 17.49 2.98
N LEU A 31 5.35 16.98 3.58
CA LEU A 31 5.30 16.10 4.75
C LEU A 31 5.42 16.89 6.07
N SER A 32 5.23 18.21 6.03
CA SER A 32 5.24 19.04 7.23
C SER A 32 4.16 18.62 8.24
N GLY A 33 4.61 18.29 9.45
CA GLY A 33 3.76 17.82 10.54
C GLY A 33 3.47 16.32 10.52
N PHE A 34 4.00 15.57 9.56
CA PHE A 34 4.00 14.11 9.63
C PHE A 34 5.09 13.62 10.60
N VAL A 35 4.78 12.53 11.30
CA VAL A 35 5.71 11.79 12.15
C VAL A 35 5.85 10.36 11.64
N PRO A 36 7.04 9.74 11.71
CA PRO A 36 7.24 8.39 11.22
C PRO A 36 6.48 7.36 12.06
N LEU A 37 5.79 6.45 11.37
CA LEU A 37 5.27 5.20 11.94
C LEU A 37 6.26 4.05 11.80
N PHE A 38 7.23 4.17 10.89
CA PHE A 38 8.26 3.18 10.65
C PHE A 38 9.63 3.86 10.64
N ASP A 39 10.59 3.30 11.37
CA ASP A 39 11.93 3.84 11.58
C ASP A 39 12.93 3.47 10.47
N GLY A 40 12.52 2.62 9.51
CA GLY A 40 13.39 2.10 8.45
C GLY A 40 14.29 0.93 8.89
N LYS A 41 14.14 0.41 10.12
CA LYS A 41 15.10 -0.52 10.73
C LYS A 41 14.43 -1.71 11.41
N SER A 42 13.28 -1.52 12.02
CA SER A 42 12.61 -2.54 12.84
C SER A 42 11.10 -2.48 12.69
N LEU A 43 10.42 -3.54 13.12
CA LEU A 43 8.95 -3.56 13.22
C LEU A 43 8.47 -3.03 14.57
N GLU A 44 9.28 -2.24 15.29
CA GLU A 44 8.85 -1.61 16.55
C GLU A 44 7.62 -0.72 16.31
N GLY A 45 6.61 -0.84 17.16
CA GLY A 45 5.33 -0.17 16.99
C GLY A 45 4.38 -0.86 16.01
N TRP A 46 4.76 -2.01 15.47
CA TRP A 46 3.94 -2.85 14.59
C TRP A 46 3.81 -4.26 15.14
N ARG A 47 2.65 -4.86 14.91
CA ARG A 47 2.37 -6.25 15.26
C ARG A 47 1.48 -6.92 14.22
N PRO A 48 1.55 -8.25 14.08
CA PRO A 48 0.55 -8.96 13.31
C PRO A 48 -0.85 -8.82 13.94
N PHE A 49 -1.88 -8.88 13.10
CA PHE A 49 -3.28 -8.75 13.53
C PHE A 49 -4.07 -10.05 13.34
N GLY A 50 -4.93 -10.37 14.31
CA GLY A 50 -5.70 -11.61 14.36
C GLY A 50 -5.07 -12.67 15.27
N ASP A 51 -5.81 -13.74 15.52
CA ASP A 51 -5.40 -14.82 16.44
C ASP A 51 -4.35 -15.76 15.83
N GLU A 52 -4.40 -15.96 14.51
CA GLU A 52 -3.47 -16.80 13.75
C GLU A 52 -2.91 -16.01 12.56
N PRO A 53 -2.03 -15.02 12.81
CA PRO A 53 -1.48 -14.19 11.74
C PRO A 53 -0.54 -15.00 10.86
N GLU A 54 -0.86 -15.07 9.56
CA GLU A 54 -0.01 -15.67 8.54
C GLU A 54 0.65 -14.59 7.66
N GLY A 55 1.43 -15.02 6.66
CA GLY A 55 2.33 -14.13 5.94
C GLY A 55 3.63 -13.90 6.69
N ARG A 56 4.60 -13.28 6.03
CA ARG A 56 5.87 -12.93 6.63
C ARG A 56 6.19 -11.48 6.36
N TRP A 57 6.59 -10.80 7.42
CA TRP A 57 7.01 -9.40 7.42
C TRP A 57 8.48 -9.32 7.84
N THR A 58 9.27 -8.59 7.05
CA THR A 58 10.70 -8.36 7.31
C THR A 58 11.03 -6.90 7.03
N VAL A 59 12.19 -6.44 7.49
CA VAL A 59 12.73 -5.13 7.09
C VAL A 59 13.89 -5.36 6.13
N GLU A 60 13.76 -4.88 4.91
CA GLU A 60 14.78 -4.94 3.86
C GLU A 60 15.01 -3.54 3.30
N GLU A 61 16.26 -3.09 3.24
CA GLU A 61 16.66 -1.82 2.57
C GLU A 61 15.83 -0.58 2.99
N GLY A 62 15.41 -0.51 4.26
CA GLY A 62 14.61 0.62 4.76
C GLY A 62 13.12 0.55 4.42
N ALA A 63 12.62 -0.62 4.02
CA ALA A 63 11.20 -0.89 3.77
C ALA A 63 10.70 -2.08 4.61
N ILE A 64 9.44 -2.04 5.03
CA ILE A 64 8.72 -3.22 5.50
C ILE A 64 8.33 -4.04 4.27
N VAL A 65 8.83 -5.27 4.18
CA VAL A 65 8.58 -6.20 3.07
C VAL A 65 7.64 -7.31 3.52
N GLY A 66 6.53 -7.45 2.80
CA GLY A 66 5.52 -8.48 3.01
C GLY A 66 5.55 -9.54 1.91
N VAL A 67 5.50 -10.80 2.30
CA VAL A 67 5.36 -11.96 1.41
C VAL A 67 4.36 -12.96 1.97
N GLN A 68 3.70 -13.73 1.10
CA GLN A 68 2.94 -14.89 1.55
C GLN A 68 3.86 -15.92 2.22
N PHE A 69 3.44 -16.41 3.38
CA PHE A 69 4.15 -17.47 4.09
C PHE A 69 3.22 -18.22 5.07
N PRO A 70 3.01 -19.54 4.90
CA PRO A 70 3.38 -20.33 3.72
C PRO A 70 2.67 -19.84 2.44
N GLU A 71 3.01 -20.41 1.27
CA GLU A 71 2.38 -20.03 -0.01
C GLU A 71 0.85 -20.08 0.08
N GLY A 72 0.17 -19.04 -0.42
CA GLY A 72 -1.27 -18.86 -0.31
C GLY A 72 -1.77 -18.29 1.03
N LYS A 73 -0.89 -18.08 2.02
CA LYS A 73 -1.25 -17.54 3.33
C LYS A 73 -0.70 -16.13 3.54
N GLY A 74 -1.53 -15.26 4.10
CA GLY A 74 -1.26 -13.84 4.27
C GLY A 74 -1.93 -13.29 5.51
N GLY A 75 -1.71 -12.01 5.78
CA GLY A 75 -2.18 -11.38 7.00
C GLY A 75 -1.95 -9.88 6.99
N LEU A 76 -2.44 -9.23 8.04
CA LEU A 76 -2.26 -7.81 8.27
C LEU A 76 -1.11 -7.58 9.26
N LEU A 77 -0.29 -6.58 8.98
CA LEU A 77 0.59 -5.96 9.96
C LEU A 77 -0.01 -4.60 10.33
N VAL A 78 -0.20 -4.36 11.63
CA VAL A 78 -0.90 -3.17 12.13
C VAL A 78 -0.06 -2.44 13.14
N THR A 79 -0.27 -1.13 13.22
CA THR A 79 0.31 -0.28 14.25
C THR A 79 -0.23 -0.65 15.65
N ASP A 80 0.61 -0.51 16.67
CA ASP A 80 0.18 -0.64 18.07
C ASP A 80 -0.68 0.56 18.50
N LYS A 81 -0.35 1.74 17.99
CA LYS A 81 -1.10 2.98 18.25
C LYS A 81 -2.35 3.02 17.38
N GLN A 82 -3.43 3.52 17.97
CA GLN A 82 -4.68 3.80 17.27
C GLN A 82 -4.80 5.28 16.95
N PHE A 83 -5.49 5.58 15.85
CA PHE A 83 -5.63 6.92 15.31
C PHE A 83 -7.09 7.18 14.93
N SER A 84 -7.51 8.44 15.07
CA SER A 84 -8.85 8.88 14.68
C SER A 84 -8.85 9.66 13.38
N ASN A 85 -8.73 10.99 13.43
CA ASN A 85 -8.57 11.84 12.25
C ASN A 85 -7.08 11.95 11.93
N TYR A 86 -6.69 11.60 10.71
CA TYR A 86 -5.29 11.67 10.29
C TYR A 86 -5.11 11.75 8.78
N GLU A 87 -3.92 12.18 8.39
CA GLU A 87 -3.33 11.88 7.09
C GLU A 87 -2.26 10.79 7.25
N LEU A 88 -2.31 9.78 6.39
CA LEU A 88 -1.31 8.72 6.25
C LEU A 88 -0.56 8.96 4.94
N TYR A 89 0.76 8.88 4.99
CA TYR A 89 1.63 8.86 3.83
C TYR A 89 2.45 7.57 3.84
N ALA A 90 2.56 6.91 2.69
CA ALA A 90 3.46 5.78 2.51
C ALA A 90 3.97 5.74 1.06
N GLU A 91 5.20 5.31 0.87
CA GLU A 91 5.74 4.95 -0.42
C GLU A 91 5.62 3.44 -0.60
N VAL A 92 4.95 3.01 -1.67
CA VAL A 92 4.60 1.60 -1.89
C VAL A 92 5.17 1.08 -3.20
N TYR A 93 5.90 -0.03 -3.12
CA TYR A 93 6.29 -0.83 -4.28
C TYR A 93 5.60 -2.19 -4.20
N ALA A 94 5.08 -2.65 -5.34
CA ALA A 94 4.40 -3.94 -5.44
C ALA A 94 4.82 -4.64 -6.74
N THR A 95 5.17 -5.92 -6.67
CA THR A 95 5.37 -6.74 -7.86
C THR A 95 4.03 -7.04 -8.55
N TYR A 96 4.06 -7.51 -9.80
CA TYR A 96 2.85 -7.90 -10.52
C TYR A 96 2.78 -9.43 -10.69
N PRO A 97 1.59 -10.05 -10.57
CA PRO A 97 0.37 -9.51 -9.99
C PRO A 97 0.41 -9.60 -8.46
N LEU A 98 -0.17 -8.64 -7.74
CA LEU A 98 -0.52 -8.82 -6.34
C LEU A 98 -1.68 -7.92 -5.90
N ASP A 99 -2.30 -8.32 -4.80
CA ASP A 99 -3.37 -7.64 -4.09
C ASP A 99 -2.85 -7.21 -2.72
N THR A 100 -3.03 -5.94 -2.36
CA THR A 100 -2.59 -5.36 -1.09
C THR A 100 -3.36 -4.07 -0.83
N GLY A 101 -3.11 -3.41 0.30
CA GLY A 101 -3.75 -2.14 0.59
C GLY A 101 -3.28 -1.48 1.87
N LEU A 102 -3.73 -0.24 2.05
CA LEU A 102 -3.60 0.51 3.29
C LEU A 102 -4.93 0.44 4.05
N PHE A 103 -4.90 -0.11 5.24
CA PHE A 103 -6.06 -0.28 6.09
C PHE A 103 -6.15 0.88 7.09
N LEU A 104 -7.34 1.46 7.19
CA LEU A 104 -7.65 2.63 7.99
C LEU A 104 -8.60 2.24 9.11
N ARG A 105 -8.26 2.64 10.34
CA ARG A 105 -9.10 2.44 11.53
C ARG A 105 -9.51 0.97 11.71
N ILE A 106 -8.54 0.05 11.67
CA ILE A 106 -8.79 -1.36 11.98
C ILE A 106 -9.23 -1.49 13.44
N LEU A 107 -10.37 -2.14 13.63
CA LEU A 107 -11.06 -2.40 14.88
C LEU A 107 -11.14 -3.91 15.17
N PRO A 108 -11.50 -4.30 16.41
CA PRO A 108 -11.85 -5.69 16.72
C PRO A 108 -12.90 -6.26 15.75
N GLY A 109 -12.79 -7.56 15.45
CA GLY A 109 -13.67 -8.21 14.47
C GLY A 109 -13.36 -7.85 13.01
N ASN A 110 -12.17 -7.29 12.74
CA ASN A 110 -11.69 -6.91 11.42
C ASN A 110 -12.59 -5.88 10.71
N GLN A 111 -13.19 -4.94 11.45
CA GLN A 111 -13.87 -3.79 10.86
C GLN A 111 -12.84 -2.73 10.48
N HIS A 112 -12.92 -2.17 9.27
CA HIS A 112 -11.95 -1.22 8.73
C HIS A 112 -12.47 -0.56 7.45
N PHE A 113 -11.81 0.52 7.02
CA PHE A 113 -11.77 0.91 5.62
C PHE A 113 -10.44 0.45 5.02
N GLN A 114 -10.41 0.04 3.76
CA GLN A 114 -9.20 -0.31 3.02
C GLN A 114 -9.10 0.60 1.80
N ILE A 115 -7.92 1.15 1.58
CA ILE A 115 -7.52 1.72 0.30
C ILE A 115 -6.83 0.62 -0.50
N THR A 116 -7.43 0.25 -1.62
CA THR A 116 -6.93 -0.85 -2.45
C THR A 116 -5.65 -0.45 -3.18
N ILE A 117 -4.73 -1.40 -3.31
CA ILE A 117 -3.53 -1.33 -4.16
C ILE A 117 -3.45 -2.66 -4.90
N ASP A 118 -4.47 -2.93 -5.70
CA ASP A 118 -4.63 -4.24 -6.33
C ASP A 118 -3.93 -4.22 -7.68
N TYR A 119 -2.59 -4.24 -7.66
CA TYR A 119 -1.77 -4.25 -8.88
C TYR A 119 -1.80 -5.62 -9.57
N ARG A 120 -2.96 -5.95 -10.15
CA ARG A 120 -3.29 -7.23 -10.78
C ARG A 120 -4.38 -7.06 -11.85
N PRO A 121 -4.69 -8.08 -12.69
CA PRO A 121 -5.84 -8.02 -13.60
C PRO A 121 -7.12 -7.70 -12.83
N THR A 122 -7.94 -6.80 -13.40
CA THR A 122 -9.22 -6.32 -12.85
C THR A 122 -9.14 -5.72 -11.43
N GLY A 123 -7.95 -5.42 -10.92
CA GLY A 123 -7.79 -4.75 -9.65
C GLY A 123 -8.13 -3.26 -9.75
N GLU A 124 -8.15 -2.59 -8.61
CA GLU A 124 -8.34 -1.15 -8.47
C GLU A 124 -7.27 -0.56 -7.53
N ILE A 125 -6.79 0.65 -7.84
CA ILE A 125 -5.81 1.36 -7.01
C ILE A 125 -6.48 2.66 -6.53
N GLY A 126 -6.57 2.81 -5.21
CA GLY A 126 -7.18 3.97 -4.57
C GLY A 126 -8.67 3.83 -4.28
N ALA A 127 -9.29 2.68 -4.53
CA ALA A 127 -10.69 2.44 -4.21
C ALA A 127 -10.88 2.31 -2.68
N VAL A 128 -12.10 2.56 -2.20
CA VAL A 128 -12.46 2.32 -0.80
C VAL A 128 -13.22 1.01 -0.71
N TYR A 129 -12.66 0.07 0.04
CA TYR A 129 -13.20 -1.26 0.28
C TYR A 129 -13.39 -1.49 1.78
N GLY A 130 -14.25 -2.41 2.18
CA GLY A 130 -14.35 -2.84 3.57
C GLY A 130 -15.37 -3.96 3.76
N PRO A 131 -15.47 -4.48 5.00
CA PRO A 131 -16.42 -5.54 5.31
C PRO A 131 -17.87 -5.03 5.30
N PHE A 132 -18.81 -5.89 4.92
CA PHE A 132 -20.23 -5.62 5.05
C PHE A 132 -20.84 -6.28 6.30
N PRO A 133 -21.92 -5.70 6.87
CA PRO A 133 -22.73 -6.38 7.87
C PRO A 133 -23.20 -7.74 7.34
N GLY A 134 -23.00 -8.82 8.10
CA GLY A 134 -23.37 -10.18 7.70
C GLY A 134 -22.28 -10.99 7.00
N GLY A 135 -21.09 -10.41 6.79
CA GLY A 135 -19.91 -11.11 6.27
C GLY A 135 -19.57 -10.76 4.82
N GLY A 136 -18.35 -11.12 4.43
CA GLY A 136 -17.75 -10.69 3.16
C GLY A 136 -17.32 -9.23 3.16
N GLY A 137 -16.82 -8.75 2.02
CA GLY A 137 -16.47 -7.36 1.82
C GLY A 137 -16.86 -6.88 0.44
N GLY A 138 -16.84 -5.56 0.24
CA GLY A 138 -17.09 -4.94 -1.05
C GLY A 138 -16.61 -3.51 -1.12
N PHE A 139 -16.72 -2.96 -2.33
CA PHE A 139 -16.36 -1.58 -2.60
C PHE A 139 -17.42 -0.64 -2.04
N PHE A 140 -17.01 0.28 -1.16
CA PHE A 140 -17.78 1.46 -0.81
C PHE A 140 -17.66 2.54 -1.90
N GLN A 141 -16.52 2.59 -2.58
CA GLN A 141 -16.26 3.47 -3.73
C GLN A 141 -15.23 2.84 -4.66
N HIS A 142 -15.59 2.61 -5.91
CA HIS A 142 -14.65 2.17 -6.95
C HIS A 142 -13.69 3.30 -7.38
N CYS A 143 -12.48 2.93 -7.78
CA CYS A 143 -11.47 3.82 -8.37
C CYS A 143 -10.54 3.07 -9.35
N PHE A 144 -10.82 3.23 -10.65
CA PHE A 144 -9.93 2.75 -11.71
C PHE A 144 -8.85 3.77 -12.08
N LEU A 145 -9.02 5.05 -11.71
CA LEU A 145 -8.12 6.14 -12.09
C LEU A 145 -6.71 5.99 -11.49
N GLY A 146 -6.57 5.36 -10.32
CA GLY A 146 -5.26 5.19 -9.67
C GLY A 146 -4.27 4.39 -10.51
N PHE A 147 -4.73 3.46 -11.35
CA PHE A 147 -3.86 2.70 -12.26
C PHE A 147 -3.10 3.60 -13.25
N THR A 148 -3.71 4.69 -13.69
CA THR A 148 -3.08 5.66 -14.61
C THR A 148 -1.82 6.29 -14.01
N TYR A 149 -1.75 6.37 -12.68
CA TYR A 149 -0.65 7.01 -11.96
C TYR A 149 0.30 6.02 -11.28
N TRP A 150 0.02 4.71 -11.40
CA TRP A 150 0.88 3.67 -10.86
C TRP A 150 2.09 3.43 -11.78
N ASN A 151 3.29 3.47 -11.21
CA ASN A 151 4.52 3.11 -11.91
C ASN A 151 5.04 1.79 -11.34
N PRO A 152 5.19 0.73 -12.15
CA PRO A 152 5.61 -0.58 -11.67
C PRO A 152 7.10 -0.71 -11.35
N ASN A 153 7.91 0.30 -11.70
CA ASN A 153 9.37 0.22 -11.57
C ASN A 153 9.93 1.06 -10.41
N GLU A 154 9.08 1.71 -9.62
CA GLU A 154 9.50 2.58 -8.52
C GLU A 154 8.50 2.54 -7.37
N PHE A 155 8.89 3.08 -6.22
CA PHE A 155 7.95 3.32 -5.13
C PHE A 155 6.95 4.40 -5.52
N ASN A 156 5.67 4.15 -5.23
CA ASN A 156 4.57 5.05 -5.50
C ASN A 156 4.16 5.75 -4.19
N PRO A 157 4.32 7.08 -4.07
CA PRO A 157 3.75 7.84 -2.97
C PRO A 157 2.22 7.68 -2.95
N ILE A 158 1.67 7.33 -1.81
CA ILE A 158 0.24 7.29 -1.56
C ILE A 158 -0.04 8.12 -0.32
N ARG A 159 -0.95 9.08 -0.44
CA ARG A 159 -1.46 9.86 0.69
C ARG A 159 -2.94 9.57 0.87
N VAL A 160 -3.35 9.35 2.11
CA VAL A 160 -4.74 9.10 2.49
C VAL A 160 -5.11 10.04 3.62
N ARG A 161 -6.24 10.74 3.51
CA ARG A 161 -6.83 11.52 4.59
C ARG A 161 -8.13 10.87 5.03
N ILE A 162 -8.31 10.68 6.33
CA ILE A 162 -9.56 10.21 6.92
C ILE A 162 -9.95 11.11 8.08
N GLU A 163 -11.16 11.68 8.03
CA GLU A 163 -11.62 12.69 8.98
C GLU A 163 -13.13 12.60 9.23
N GLY A 164 -13.54 12.76 10.49
CA GLY A 164 -14.94 12.72 10.91
C GLY A 164 -15.49 11.31 11.16
N ASN A 165 -16.75 11.24 11.56
CA ASN A 165 -17.50 10.00 11.74
C ASN A 165 -19.02 10.22 11.56
N PRO A 166 -19.62 9.87 10.40
CA PRO A 166 -19.06 9.09 9.29
C PRO A 166 -17.87 9.77 8.59
N PRO A 167 -16.80 9.03 8.25
CA PRO A 167 -15.59 9.64 7.72
C PRO A 167 -15.74 10.13 6.28
N ARG A 168 -15.07 11.24 5.98
CA ARG A 168 -14.62 11.57 4.63
C ARG A 168 -13.23 10.96 4.41
N ILE A 169 -13.05 10.23 3.32
CA ILE A 169 -11.82 9.56 2.93
C ILE A 169 -11.36 10.12 1.58
N GLN A 170 -10.15 10.68 1.54
CA GLN A 170 -9.55 11.20 0.32
C GLN A 170 -8.23 10.48 0.05
N VAL A 171 -8.00 10.10 -1.20
CA VAL A 171 -6.80 9.34 -1.60
C VAL A 171 -6.10 10.06 -2.73
N TRP A 172 -4.79 10.18 -2.60
CA TRP A 172 -3.88 10.64 -3.63
C TRP A 172 -2.91 9.53 -3.98
N VAL A 173 -2.76 9.27 -5.28
CA VAL A 173 -1.68 8.43 -5.83
C VAL A 173 -0.74 9.41 -6.51
N ARG A 174 0.49 9.50 -6.00
CA ARG A 174 1.41 10.62 -6.24
C ARG A 174 0.71 11.93 -5.87
N GLU A 175 0.78 12.92 -6.74
CA GLU A 175 0.20 14.25 -6.52
C GLU A 175 -1.29 14.34 -6.93
N THR A 176 -1.86 13.29 -7.54
CA THR A 176 -3.24 13.32 -8.06
C THR A 176 -4.23 12.77 -7.05
N LYS A 177 -5.25 13.56 -6.70
CA LYS A 177 -6.41 13.06 -5.93
C LYS A 177 -7.24 12.13 -6.81
N VAL A 178 -7.30 10.86 -6.47
CA VAL A 178 -8.03 9.84 -7.25
C VAL A 178 -9.37 9.46 -6.62
N THR A 179 -9.53 9.67 -5.31
CA THR A 179 -10.74 9.32 -4.58
C THR A 179 -11.11 10.41 -3.57
N ASP A 180 -12.41 10.68 -3.44
CA ASP A 180 -13.00 11.59 -2.45
C ASP A 180 -14.37 11.02 -2.05
N TYR A 181 -14.35 10.17 -1.03
CA TYR A 181 -15.49 9.39 -0.57
C TYR A 181 -16.02 9.97 0.75
N GLN A 182 -17.34 10.04 0.87
CA GLN A 182 -18.03 10.39 2.11
C GLN A 182 -18.87 9.18 2.54
N ASP A 183 -18.52 8.57 3.68
CA ASP A 183 -19.36 7.53 4.26
C ASP A 183 -20.63 8.13 4.85
N THR A 184 -21.61 7.28 5.09
CA THR A 184 -22.93 7.65 5.57
C THR A 184 -23.31 6.84 6.81
N TYR A 185 -24.31 7.32 7.54
CA TYR A 185 -24.89 6.55 8.63
C TYR A 185 -25.54 5.27 8.08
N VAL A 186 -25.31 4.16 8.78
CA VAL A 186 -25.98 2.87 8.58
C VAL A 186 -26.89 2.66 9.77
N GLU A 187 -28.19 2.52 9.55
CA GLU A 187 -29.19 2.36 10.63
C GLU A 187 -29.11 3.44 11.71
N GLY A 188 -28.79 4.68 11.31
CA GLY A 188 -28.70 5.84 12.21
C GLY A 188 -27.40 5.93 13.04
N GLN A 189 -26.43 5.05 12.81
CA GLN A 189 -25.11 5.08 13.46
C GLN A 189 -23.98 5.14 12.43
N PRO A 190 -22.80 5.70 12.76
CA PRO A 190 -21.66 5.58 11.86
C PRO A 190 -21.32 4.11 11.64
N ARG A 191 -20.89 3.77 10.43
CA ARG A 191 -20.61 2.37 10.04
C ARG A 191 -19.61 1.70 10.99
N PHE A 192 -18.56 2.44 11.36
CA PHE A 192 -17.51 2.01 12.28
C PHE A 192 -17.23 3.11 13.31
N THR A 193 -16.60 2.76 14.43
CA THR A 193 -16.11 3.77 15.38
C THR A 193 -14.94 4.55 14.78
N ASP A 194 -14.68 5.74 15.30
CA ASP A 194 -13.79 6.72 14.67
C ASP A 194 -12.31 6.50 14.96
N THR A 195 -11.94 5.50 15.77
CA THR A 195 -10.57 5.31 16.26
C THR A 195 -10.14 3.86 16.09
N GLY A 196 -9.04 3.61 15.39
CA GLY A 196 -8.52 2.26 15.19
C GLY A 196 -7.09 2.26 14.66
N SER A 197 -6.52 1.08 14.45
CA SER A 197 -5.12 0.94 14.00
C SER A 197 -4.99 1.25 12.50
N ILE A 198 -3.81 1.70 12.08
CA ILE A 198 -3.41 1.68 10.66
C ILE A 198 -2.78 0.31 10.35
N GLY A 199 -3.04 -0.24 9.16
CA GLY A 199 -2.46 -1.52 8.74
C GLY A 199 -2.05 -1.61 7.27
N ILE A 200 -1.25 -2.64 6.98
CA ILE A 200 -0.78 -3.03 5.65
C ILE A 200 -0.99 -4.53 5.44
N GLN A 201 -1.09 -4.98 4.19
CA GLN A 201 -1.57 -6.33 3.88
C GLN A 201 -0.62 -7.16 3.02
N VAL A 202 -0.47 -8.43 3.38
CA VAL A 202 -0.17 -9.51 2.45
C VAL A 202 -1.49 -10.23 2.17
N HIS A 203 -2.01 -10.14 0.95
CA HIS A 203 -3.29 -10.76 0.63
C HIS A 203 -3.13 -12.28 0.51
N PRO A 204 -3.99 -13.09 1.16
CA PRO A 204 -3.95 -14.55 1.02
C PRO A 204 -4.51 -15.02 -0.33
N GLY A 205 -4.34 -16.30 -0.66
CA GLY A 205 -4.91 -16.90 -1.87
C GLY A 205 -4.24 -16.47 -3.17
N GLU A 206 -4.98 -16.62 -4.27
CA GLU A 206 -4.44 -16.63 -5.64
C GLU A 206 -4.28 -15.25 -6.28
N SER A 207 -4.82 -14.20 -5.64
CA SER A 207 -4.62 -12.81 -6.09
C SER A 207 -3.22 -12.27 -5.76
N TRP A 208 -2.32 -13.13 -5.29
CA TRP A 208 -0.92 -12.87 -5.01
C TRP A 208 -0.05 -13.80 -5.87
N GLY A 209 0.72 -13.22 -6.80
CA GLY A 209 1.60 -13.99 -7.67
C GLY A 209 2.66 -14.77 -6.90
N LYS A 210 3.08 -15.93 -7.41
CA LYS A 210 4.12 -16.75 -6.77
C LYS A 210 5.44 -15.97 -6.68
N GLY A 211 5.97 -15.84 -5.46
CA GLY A 211 7.17 -15.06 -5.21
C GLY A 211 6.96 -13.53 -5.25
N SER A 212 5.72 -13.06 -5.41
CA SER A 212 5.40 -11.65 -5.32
C SER A 212 5.70 -11.11 -3.92
N LYS A 213 6.06 -9.84 -3.87
CA LYS A 213 6.29 -9.09 -2.64
C LYS A 213 5.75 -7.68 -2.73
N VAL A 214 5.35 -7.14 -1.59
CA VAL A 214 5.05 -5.73 -1.40
C VAL A 214 6.11 -5.12 -0.49
N SER A 215 6.42 -3.84 -0.71
CA SER A 215 7.38 -3.09 0.10
C SER A 215 6.79 -1.73 0.44
N PHE A 216 6.78 -1.39 1.72
CA PHE A 216 6.29 -0.11 2.24
C PHE A 216 7.44 0.63 2.92
N CYS A 217 7.73 1.85 2.48
CA CYS A 217 8.72 2.71 3.13
C CYS A 217 8.15 4.11 3.38
N LYS A 218 8.87 4.93 4.14
CA LYS A 218 8.43 6.27 4.60
C LYS A 218 6.97 6.28 5.07
N ILE A 219 6.59 5.31 5.90
CA ILE A 219 5.24 5.24 6.46
C ILE A 219 5.16 6.30 7.56
N MET A 220 4.32 7.30 7.38
CA MET A 220 4.20 8.44 8.27
C MET A 220 2.75 8.85 8.48
N VAL A 221 2.47 9.43 9.64
CA VAL A 221 1.12 9.90 10.01
C VAL A 221 1.15 11.34 10.48
N LYS A 222 0.09 12.08 10.18
CA LYS A 222 -0.19 13.40 10.72
C LYS A 222 -1.57 13.38 11.34
N GLU A 223 -1.64 13.42 12.65
CA GLU A 223 -2.92 13.53 13.36
C GLU A 223 -3.57 14.89 13.07
N LEU A 224 -4.87 14.85 12.83
CA LEU A 224 -5.71 16.03 12.60
C LEU A 224 -6.48 16.34 13.87
N LYS A 225 -6.82 17.62 14.05
CA LYS A 225 -7.60 18.09 15.21
C LYS A 225 -9.08 17.71 15.09
#